data_AF-A0A7F8RWG8-F1
#
_entry.id   AF-A0A7F8RWG8-F1
#
_cell.length_a   1.000
_cell.length_b   1.000
_cell.length_c   1.000
_cell.angle_alpha   90.00
_cell.angle_beta   90.00
_cell.angle_gamma   90.00
#
_symmetry.space_group_name_H-M   'P 1'
#
loop_
_entity.id
_entity.type
_entity.pdbx_description
1 polymer ?
#
loop_
_entity_poly.entity_id
_entity_poly.type
_entity_poly.pdbx_seq_one_letter_code
_entity_poly.pdbx_strand_id
1 'polypeptide(L)'
;MLLARLEGRSSLKEIEPYLFADEDSSVHGDILEFHGPEGTGKTEMLYHLTARCILPKSEGGLEVEVLFIDTDYHFDMLRLVTILEHRLSQSSEEMVKCCLGRLLLVNCSSNTQLLLTLYSLETVVCSHPSLCLLILDSLSAFYWIDRVNGGESVNLQEYTLKKCAQFLEKLVNEYRLVLFATTQSIMQKTTNWTEGPSSALNHPSEADADYRPYLCKAWQQVVRHRIFFSKQEDFKTSNQFSLVSRHLKSNSLKKHIFIIGESGIEFC
;
A
#
# COMPACT_ATOMS: atom_id res chain seq x y z
N MET A 1 -1.33 7.94 27.21
CA MET A 1 -1.48 8.82 26.03
C MET A 1 -0.15 9.46 25.59
N LEU A 2 0.70 9.94 26.51
CA LEU A 2 2.05 10.46 26.18
C LEU A 2 3.10 9.36 25.94
N LEU A 3 2.99 8.20 26.59
CA LEU A 3 4.00 7.11 26.50
C LEU A 3 4.10 6.48 25.10
N ALA A 4 2.97 6.22 24.42
CA ALA A 4 2.97 5.72 23.03
C ALA A 4 3.53 6.71 21.99
N ARG A 5 3.70 7.99 22.38
CA ARG A 5 4.38 9.02 21.58
C ARG A 5 5.89 9.11 21.90
N LEU A 6 6.31 8.58 23.05
CA LEU A 6 7.67 8.68 23.59
C LEU A 6 8.48 7.39 23.39
N GLU A 7 7.83 6.23 23.36
CA GLU A 7 8.45 4.98 22.92
C GLU A 7 8.61 5.03 21.39
N GLY A 8 9.86 5.04 20.92
CA GLY A 8 10.14 5.01 19.49
C GLY A 8 9.64 3.69 18.89
N ARG A 9 8.75 3.77 17.89
CA ARG A 9 8.34 2.60 17.10
C ARG A 9 9.53 2.00 16.36
N SER A 10 9.49 0.69 16.15
CA SER A 10 10.53 -0.03 15.40
C SER A 10 10.64 0.48 13.96
N SER A 11 11.86 0.72 13.50
CA SER A 11 12.13 1.16 12.13
C SER A 11 11.66 0.14 11.10
N LEU A 12 10.93 0.61 10.09
CA LEU A 12 10.53 -0.18 8.92
C LEU A 12 11.48 0.00 7.72
N LYS A 13 12.69 0.51 7.94
CA LYS A 13 13.67 0.72 6.85
C LYS A 13 13.98 -0.57 6.07
N GLU A 14 13.95 -1.71 6.74
CA GLU A 14 14.24 -3.03 6.17
C GLU A 14 12.98 -3.82 5.75
N ILE A 15 11.80 -3.18 5.80
CA ILE A 15 10.55 -3.83 5.40
C ILE A 15 10.59 -4.28 3.95
N GLU A 16 11.22 -3.53 3.06
CA GLU A 16 11.49 -3.96 1.70
C GLU A 16 12.62 -3.12 1.09
N PRO A 17 13.88 -3.61 1.11
CA PRO A 17 15.02 -2.87 0.57
C PRO A 17 14.80 -2.41 -0.87
N TYR A 18 14.13 -3.17 -1.73
CA TYR A 18 13.89 -2.75 -3.11
C TYR A 18 12.97 -1.52 -3.21
N LEU A 19 12.13 -1.27 -2.20
CA LEU A 19 11.30 -0.06 -2.14
C LEU A 19 12.03 1.12 -1.46
N PHE A 20 12.95 0.86 -0.53
CA PHE A 20 13.51 1.87 0.38
C PHE A 20 15.06 2.04 0.38
N ALA A 21 15.81 1.34 -0.47
CA ALA A 21 17.28 1.23 -0.38
C ALA A 21 18.10 2.53 -0.39
N ASP A 22 17.60 3.63 -0.97
CA ASP A 22 18.37 4.89 -1.10
C ASP A 22 17.91 5.99 -0.13
N GLU A 23 17.03 5.65 0.82
CA GLU A 23 16.53 6.61 1.80
C GLU A 23 17.54 6.68 2.97
N ASP A 24 18.33 7.77 3.02
CA ASP A 24 19.06 8.18 4.24
C ASP A 24 18.10 8.51 5.40
N SER A 25 16.80 8.61 5.11
CA SER A 25 15.75 8.99 6.05
C SER A 25 15.02 7.78 6.66
N SER A 26 14.44 8.02 7.84
CA SER A 26 13.53 7.08 8.48
C SER A 26 12.23 7.02 7.69
N VAL A 27 11.82 5.82 7.25
CA VAL A 27 10.53 5.58 6.55
C VAL A 27 9.32 5.96 7.42
N HIS A 28 9.52 6.18 8.72
CA HIS A 28 8.47 6.62 9.62
C HIS A 28 7.83 7.95 9.18
N GLY A 29 6.50 7.96 9.17
CA GLY A 29 5.73 9.11 8.71
C GLY A 29 5.45 9.09 7.21
N ASP A 30 5.90 8.07 6.49
CA ASP A 30 5.70 8.01 5.04
C ASP A 30 4.35 7.42 4.66
N ILE A 31 3.75 8.05 3.66
CA ILE A 31 2.55 7.59 2.97
C ILE A 31 2.95 7.15 1.57
N LEU A 32 2.69 5.89 1.27
CA LEU A 32 2.97 5.23 0.01
C LEU A 32 1.68 4.88 -0.72
N GLU A 33 1.59 5.24 -1.98
CA GLU A 33 0.46 4.94 -2.86
C GLU A 33 0.84 3.83 -3.84
N PHE A 34 0.18 2.67 -3.73
CA PHE A 34 0.26 1.61 -4.72
C PHE A 34 -0.80 1.85 -5.78
N HIS A 35 -0.37 2.07 -7.02
CA HIS A 35 -1.27 2.37 -8.14
C HIS A 35 -1.10 1.37 -9.26
N GLY A 36 -2.20 0.95 -9.89
CA GLY A 36 -2.17 0.17 -11.12
C GLY A 36 -3.47 -0.58 -11.39
N PRO A 37 -3.63 -1.16 -12.59
CA PRO A 37 -4.77 -2.01 -12.95
C PRO A 37 -4.99 -3.18 -11.99
N GLU A 38 -6.18 -3.78 -12.03
CA GLU A 38 -6.44 -5.04 -11.33
C GLU A 38 -5.51 -6.16 -11.82
N GLY A 39 -5.17 -7.11 -10.96
CA GLY A 39 -4.34 -8.26 -11.33
C GLY A 39 -2.85 -7.96 -11.56
N THR A 40 -2.36 -6.77 -11.19
CA THR A 40 -0.93 -6.40 -11.31
C THR A 40 -0.08 -6.69 -10.06
N GLY A 41 -0.64 -7.40 -9.07
CA GLY A 41 0.11 -7.85 -7.88
C GLY A 41 0.14 -6.88 -6.70
N LYS A 42 -0.69 -5.83 -6.68
CA LYS A 42 -0.75 -4.87 -5.56
C LYS A 42 -1.06 -5.54 -4.22
N THR A 43 -2.14 -6.31 -4.14
CA THR A 43 -2.56 -7.01 -2.92
C THR A 43 -1.56 -8.09 -2.50
N GLU A 44 -0.94 -8.79 -3.46
CA GLU A 44 0.15 -9.74 -3.19
C GLU A 44 1.39 -9.05 -2.58
N MET A 45 1.72 -7.84 -3.03
CA MET A 45 2.75 -7.02 -2.39
C MET A 45 2.34 -6.62 -0.96
N LEU A 46 1.07 -6.30 -0.71
CA LEU A 46 0.59 -6.02 0.65
C LEU A 46 0.69 -7.24 1.57
N TYR A 47 0.37 -8.45 1.08
CA TYR A 47 0.57 -9.69 1.84
C TYR A 47 2.04 -9.95 2.12
N HIS A 48 2.92 -9.71 1.14
CA HIS A 48 4.37 -9.81 1.31
C HIS A 48 4.88 -8.87 2.41
N LEU A 49 4.49 -7.59 2.38
CA LEU A 49 4.86 -6.61 3.39
C LEU A 49 4.29 -6.96 4.78
N THR A 50 3.04 -7.44 4.82
CA THR A 50 2.39 -7.91 6.04
C THR A 50 3.17 -9.08 6.63
N ALA A 51 3.49 -10.10 5.83
CA ALA A 51 4.28 -11.26 6.26
C ALA A 51 5.65 -10.84 6.80
N ARG A 52 6.39 -9.96 6.10
CA ARG A 52 7.68 -9.44 6.56
C ARG A 52 7.58 -8.74 7.92
N CYS A 53 6.49 -8.01 8.16
CA CYS A 53 6.26 -7.34 9.44
C CYS A 53 5.96 -8.31 10.58
N ILE A 54 5.03 -9.24 10.35
CA ILE A 54 4.52 -10.10 11.42
C ILE A 54 5.38 -11.34 11.67
N LEU A 55 6.32 -11.68 10.78
CA LEU A 55 7.24 -12.80 11.01
C LEU A 55 8.22 -12.51 12.17
N PRO A 56 8.69 -13.55 12.89
CA PRO A 56 9.70 -13.41 13.93
C PRO A 56 11.03 -12.92 13.35
N LYS A 57 11.82 -12.19 14.15
CA LYS A 57 13.16 -11.73 13.75
C LYS A 57 14.12 -12.87 13.41
N SER A 58 13.99 -14.02 14.09
CA SER A 58 14.79 -15.22 13.82
C SER A 58 14.55 -15.81 12.43
N GLU A 59 13.40 -15.52 11.82
CA GLU A 59 13.00 -15.96 10.48
C GLU A 59 13.14 -14.81 9.45
N GLY A 60 13.85 -13.74 9.81
CA GLY A 60 14.07 -12.57 8.95
C GLY A 60 12.91 -11.59 8.86
N GLY A 61 11.92 -11.69 9.76
CA GLY A 61 10.84 -10.72 9.91
C GLY A 61 11.19 -9.55 10.85
N LEU A 62 10.23 -8.65 11.06
CA LEU A 62 10.41 -7.47 11.91
C LEU A 62 9.78 -7.62 13.30
N GLU A 63 8.88 -8.59 13.47
CA GLU A 63 8.12 -8.86 14.70
C GLU A 63 7.34 -7.63 15.20
N VAL A 64 6.65 -6.96 14.28
CA VAL A 64 5.83 -5.77 14.55
C VAL A 64 4.37 -6.03 14.19
N GLU A 65 3.47 -5.22 14.74
CA GLU A 65 2.04 -5.33 14.44
C GLU A 65 1.68 -4.55 13.17
N VAL A 66 0.66 -5.05 12.47
CA VAL A 66 0.11 -4.48 11.23
C VAL A 66 -1.39 -4.28 11.42
N LEU A 67 -1.88 -3.10 11.06
CA LEU A 67 -3.31 -2.83 10.92
C LEU A 67 -3.66 -2.82 9.43
N PHE A 68 -4.48 -3.78 9.01
CA PHE A 68 -4.96 -3.90 7.65
C PHE A 68 -6.43 -3.49 7.59
N ILE A 69 -6.73 -2.46 6.81
CA ILE A 69 -8.09 -2.02 6.52
C ILE A 69 -8.45 -2.45 5.11
N ASP A 70 -9.37 -3.40 5.00
CA ASP A 70 -9.91 -3.90 3.74
C ASP A 70 -11.25 -3.23 3.45
N THR A 71 -11.38 -2.56 2.32
CA THR A 71 -12.63 -1.88 1.91
C THR A 71 -13.45 -2.69 0.93
N ASP A 72 -12.86 -3.72 0.32
CA ASP A 72 -13.45 -4.47 -0.79
C ASP A 72 -13.70 -5.95 -0.44
N TYR A 73 -13.39 -6.37 0.80
CA TYR A 73 -13.54 -7.74 1.31
C TYR A 73 -12.75 -8.77 0.49
N HIS A 74 -11.61 -8.34 -0.06
CA HIS A 74 -10.72 -9.18 -0.85
C HIS A 74 -9.55 -9.75 -0.06
N PHE A 75 -9.42 -9.43 1.24
CA PHE A 75 -8.39 -10.00 2.08
C PHE A 75 -8.58 -11.52 2.23
N ASP A 76 -7.60 -12.28 1.76
CA ASP A 76 -7.56 -13.72 1.82
C ASP A 76 -6.57 -14.17 2.92
N MET A 77 -7.15 -14.58 4.05
CA MET A 77 -6.39 -15.09 5.19
C MET A 77 -5.61 -16.36 4.84
N LEU A 78 -6.17 -17.23 3.99
CA LEU A 78 -5.50 -18.47 3.60
C LEU A 78 -4.27 -18.16 2.76
N ARG A 79 -4.36 -17.18 1.86
CA ARG A 79 -3.21 -16.71 1.08
C ARG A 79 -2.08 -16.20 1.97
N LEU A 80 -2.39 -15.38 2.98
CA LEU A 80 -1.38 -14.92 3.94
C LEU A 80 -0.79 -16.08 4.75
N VAL A 81 -1.60 -17.04 5.19
CA VAL A 81 -1.13 -18.25 5.90
C VAL A 81 -0.16 -19.04 5.04
N THR A 82 -0.47 -19.29 3.76
CA THR A 82 0.44 -19.97 2.83
C THR A 82 1.78 -19.24 2.74
N ILE A 83 1.76 -17.91 2.60
CA ILE A 83 3.00 -17.12 2.55
C ILE A 83 3.82 -17.29 3.84
N LEU A 84 3.17 -17.30 5.01
CA LEU A 84 3.85 -17.51 6.29
C LEU A 84 4.44 -18.91 6.39
N GLU A 85 3.69 -19.96 6.05
CA GLU A 85 4.15 -21.35 6.10
C GLU A 85 5.39 -21.57 5.23
N HIS A 86 5.42 -20.98 4.03
CA HIS A 86 6.57 -21.09 3.13
C HIS A 86 7.79 -20.26 3.58
N ARG A 87 7.62 -19.28 4.47
CA ARG A 87 8.72 -18.46 5.00
C ARG A 87 9.30 -18.95 6.30
N LEU A 88 8.55 -19.78 7.04
CA LEU A 88 8.99 -20.34 8.30
C LEU A 88 9.86 -21.58 8.07
N SER A 89 11.05 -21.60 8.67
CA SER A 89 11.96 -22.75 8.60
C SER A 89 11.37 -24.05 9.15
N GLN A 90 10.49 -23.94 10.16
CA GLN A 90 9.70 -25.01 10.75
C GLN A 90 8.27 -24.50 10.96
N SER A 91 7.38 -24.72 10.00
CA SER A 91 5.99 -24.30 10.10
C SER A 91 5.24 -25.18 11.12
N SER A 92 4.85 -24.61 12.27
CA SER A 92 3.86 -25.18 13.19
C SER A 92 2.62 -24.30 13.23
N GLU A 93 1.46 -24.90 13.55
CA GLU A 93 0.20 -24.15 13.69
C GLU A 93 0.32 -23.05 14.76
N GLU A 94 1.02 -23.33 15.86
CA GLU A 94 1.29 -22.37 16.93
C GLU A 94 2.16 -21.21 16.44
N MET A 95 3.18 -21.48 15.64
CA MET A 95 4.04 -20.43 15.09
C MET A 95 3.27 -19.51 14.13
N VAL A 96 2.44 -20.08 13.25
CA VAL A 96 1.59 -19.30 12.35
C VAL A 96 0.59 -18.46 13.15
N LYS A 97 -0.06 -19.05 14.16
CA LYS A 97 -0.97 -18.31 15.07
C LYS A 97 -0.26 -17.17 15.81
N CYS A 98 0.96 -17.39 16.28
CA CYS A 98 1.77 -16.34 16.91
C CYS A 98 2.08 -15.19 15.94
N CYS A 99 2.33 -15.48 14.66
CA CYS A 99 2.51 -14.45 13.64
C CYS A 99 1.20 -13.69 13.37
N LEU A 100 0.09 -14.41 13.16
CA LEU A 100 -1.22 -13.81 12.91
C LEU A 100 -1.73 -12.99 14.11
N GLY A 101 -1.29 -13.30 15.33
CA GLY A 101 -1.59 -12.49 16.52
C GLY A 101 -1.08 -11.05 16.44
N ARG A 102 -0.18 -10.74 15.51
CA ARG A 102 0.31 -9.38 15.22
C ARG A 102 -0.45 -8.68 14.08
N LEU A 103 -1.45 -9.32 13.49
CA LEU A 103 -2.30 -8.75 12.44
C LEU A 103 -3.65 -8.30 13.03
N LEU A 104 -3.96 -7.02 12.88
CA LEU A 104 -5.27 -6.44 13.14
C LEU A 104 -5.97 -6.23 11.80
N LEU A 105 -7.02 -7.01 11.50
CA LEU A 105 -7.80 -6.88 10.26
C LEU A 105 -9.13 -6.18 10.53
N VAL A 106 -9.44 -5.14 9.76
CA VAL A 106 -10.70 -4.38 9.84
C VAL A 106 -11.32 -4.24 8.46
N ASN A 107 -12.59 -4.62 8.33
CA ASN A 107 -13.29 -4.51 7.06
C ASN A 107 -14.24 -3.31 7.07
N CYS A 108 -14.25 -2.51 6.00
CA CYS A 108 -15.11 -1.34 5.85
C CYS A 108 -15.95 -1.46 4.58
N SER A 109 -17.28 -1.53 4.70
CA SER A 109 -18.21 -1.68 3.56
C SER A 109 -18.74 -0.36 3.00
N SER A 110 -18.39 0.78 3.61
CA SER A 110 -18.83 2.10 3.16
C SER A 110 -17.83 3.21 3.50
N ASN A 111 -17.95 4.34 2.80
CA ASN A 111 -17.18 5.56 3.06
C ASN A 111 -17.32 6.06 4.51
N THR A 112 -18.51 5.88 5.10
CA THR A 112 -18.86 6.36 6.43
C THR A 112 -18.25 5.44 7.48
N GLN A 113 -18.33 4.13 7.26
CA GLN A 113 -17.65 3.16 8.11
C GLN A 113 -16.13 3.38 8.08
N LEU A 114 -15.54 3.58 6.89
CA LEU A 114 -14.11 3.89 6.76
C LEU A 114 -13.75 5.15 7.56
N LEU A 115 -14.48 6.25 7.38
CA LEU A 115 -14.21 7.51 8.08
C LEU A 115 -14.33 7.37 9.60
N LEU A 116 -15.36 6.67 10.09
CA LEU A 116 -15.55 6.40 11.53
C LEU A 116 -14.44 5.51 12.09
N THR A 117 -14.08 4.45 11.35
CA THR A 117 -12.95 3.58 11.70
C THR A 117 -11.69 4.42 11.87
N LEU A 118 -11.35 5.26 10.89
CA LEU A 118 -10.22 6.18 10.95
C LEU A 118 -10.26 7.02 12.23
N TYR A 119 -11.37 7.71 12.54
CA TYR A 119 -11.47 8.52 13.76
C TYR A 119 -11.26 7.74 15.07
N SER A 120 -11.54 6.44 15.08
CA SER A 120 -11.32 5.57 16.25
C SER A 120 -9.91 4.97 16.33
N LEU A 121 -9.11 5.06 15.26
CA LEU A 121 -7.78 4.45 15.19
C LEU A 121 -6.79 5.03 16.19
N GLU A 122 -6.97 6.27 16.61
CA GLU A 122 -6.08 6.89 17.61
C GLU A 122 -6.02 6.04 18.89
N THR A 123 -7.16 5.53 19.34
CA THR A 123 -7.28 4.63 20.50
C THR A 123 -6.61 3.28 20.26
N VAL A 124 -6.79 2.71 19.06
CA VAL A 124 -6.18 1.44 18.66
C VAL A 124 -4.66 1.56 18.66
N VAL A 125 -4.12 2.58 17.99
CA VAL A 125 -2.68 2.85 17.86
C VAL A 125 -2.03 3.13 19.21
N CYS A 126 -2.75 3.76 20.14
CA CYS A 126 -2.28 3.97 21.51
C CYS A 126 -2.27 2.69 22.37
N SER A 127 -3.11 1.72 22.03
CA SER A 127 -3.22 0.44 22.76
C SER A 127 -2.26 -0.63 22.22
N HIS A 128 -1.70 -0.39 21.03
CA HIS A 128 -0.81 -1.29 20.29
C HIS A 128 0.54 -0.58 20.02
N PRO A 129 1.47 -0.57 20.99
CA PRO A 129 2.76 0.11 20.83
C PRO A 129 3.65 -0.52 19.75
N SER A 130 3.44 -1.80 19.42
CA SER A 130 4.17 -2.52 18.39
C SER A 130 3.63 -2.29 16.97
N LEU A 131 2.47 -1.63 16.82
CA LEU A 131 1.88 -1.31 15.52
C LEU A 131 2.74 -0.32 14.74
N CYS A 132 3.40 -0.78 13.68
CA CYS A 132 4.28 0.09 12.89
C CYS A 132 3.73 0.36 11.48
N LEU A 133 2.86 -0.52 10.99
CA LEU A 133 2.36 -0.51 9.63
C LEU A 133 0.84 -0.37 9.60
N LEU A 134 0.35 0.58 8.81
CA LEU A 134 -1.05 0.72 8.43
C LEU A 134 -1.18 0.40 6.93
N ILE A 135 -2.11 -0.47 6.59
CA ILE A 135 -2.46 -0.80 5.20
C ILE A 135 -3.92 -0.43 4.98
N LEU A 136 -4.21 0.20 3.84
CA LEU A 136 -5.56 0.51 3.37
C LEU A 136 -5.74 0.00 1.93
N ASP A 137 -6.45 -1.12 1.78
CA ASP A 137 -6.75 -1.74 0.49
C ASP A 137 -8.28 -1.70 0.26
N SER A 138 -8.85 -0.72 -0.45
CA SER A 138 -8.24 0.39 -1.18
C SER A 138 -8.80 1.75 -0.77
N LEU A 139 -7.98 2.79 -0.85
CA LEU A 139 -8.44 4.17 -0.59
C LEU A 139 -9.47 4.65 -1.63
N SER A 140 -9.39 4.09 -2.85
CA SER A 140 -10.25 4.47 -3.98
C SER A 140 -11.59 3.73 -4.03
N ALA A 141 -11.85 2.76 -3.15
CA ALA A 141 -13.02 1.89 -3.22
C ALA A 141 -14.35 2.64 -3.33
N PHE A 142 -14.49 3.73 -2.58
CA PHE A 142 -15.71 4.52 -2.54
C PHE A 142 -15.68 5.76 -3.45
N TYR A 143 -14.72 5.85 -4.39
CA TYR A 143 -14.57 7.03 -5.22
C TYR A 143 -15.86 7.36 -5.99
N TRP A 144 -16.41 6.42 -6.76
CA TRP A 144 -17.58 6.69 -7.60
C TRP A 144 -18.84 7.00 -6.78
N ILE A 145 -19.04 6.32 -5.65
CA ILE A 145 -20.20 6.58 -4.79
C ILE A 145 -20.11 7.98 -4.18
N ASP A 146 -18.93 8.45 -3.79
CA ASP A 146 -18.70 9.81 -3.31
C ASP A 146 -18.97 10.85 -4.41
N ARG A 147 -18.50 10.61 -5.64
CA ARG A 147 -18.76 11.51 -6.79
C ARG A 147 -20.25 11.65 -7.08
N VAL A 148 -21.02 10.56 -7.01
CA VAL A 148 -22.47 10.60 -7.24
C VAL A 148 -23.18 11.33 -6.11
N ASN A 149 -22.86 11.01 -4.85
CA ASN A 149 -23.50 11.60 -3.67
C ASN A 149 -23.22 13.11 -3.52
N GLY A 150 -22.08 13.58 -4.03
CA GLY A 150 -21.70 15.00 -4.00
C GLY A 150 -22.47 15.91 -4.97
N GLY A 151 -23.27 15.35 -5.88
CA GLY A 151 -24.01 16.12 -6.87
C GLY A 151 -23.09 16.96 -7.77
N GLU A 152 -23.41 18.23 -7.99
CA GLU A 152 -22.61 19.13 -8.84
C GLU A 152 -21.39 19.75 -8.12
N SER A 153 -21.32 19.63 -6.80
CA SER A 153 -20.28 20.27 -5.99
C SER A 153 -19.06 19.37 -5.82
N VAL A 154 -17.96 19.71 -6.48
CA VAL A 154 -16.66 19.00 -6.31
C VAL A 154 -16.25 18.90 -4.84
N ASN A 155 -16.56 19.92 -4.03
CA ASN A 155 -16.26 19.91 -2.59
C ASN A 155 -17.03 18.83 -1.84
N LEU A 156 -18.30 18.57 -2.20
CA LEU A 156 -19.10 17.50 -1.61
C LEU A 156 -18.69 16.14 -2.18
N GLN A 157 -18.38 16.08 -3.47
CA GLN A 157 -17.89 14.88 -4.16
C GLN A 157 -16.58 14.34 -3.58
N GLU A 158 -15.73 15.20 -3.02
CA GLU A 158 -14.43 14.83 -2.45
C GLU A 158 -14.40 14.94 -0.91
N TYR A 159 -15.55 15.24 -0.27
CA TYR A 159 -15.59 15.58 1.15
C TYR A 159 -15.02 14.47 2.04
N THR A 160 -15.52 13.24 1.88
CA THR A 160 -15.12 12.10 2.71
C THR A 160 -13.66 11.73 2.46
N LEU A 161 -13.26 11.58 1.20
CA LEU A 161 -11.87 11.29 0.82
C LEU A 161 -10.89 12.34 1.36
N LYS A 162 -11.26 13.63 1.32
CA LYS A 162 -10.44 14.72 1.88
C LYS A 162 -10.27 14.57 3.39
N LYS A 163 -11.34 14.20 4.11
CA LYS A 163 -11.28 13.94 5.56
C LYS A 163 -10.41 12.71 5.87
N CYS A 164 -10.54 11.64 5.10
CA CYS A 164 -9.69 10.45 5.24
C CYS A 164 -8.21 10.81 5.04
N ALA A 165 -7.86 11.54 3.97
CA ALA A 165 -6.48 11.95 3.69
C ALA A 165 -5.89 12.80 4.83
N GLN A 166 -6.64 13.80 5.31
CA GLN A 166 -6.21 14.65 6.43
C GLN A 166 -6.00 13.86 7.73
N PHE A 167 -6.90 12.91 8.02
CA PHE A 167 -6.79 12.11 9.23
C PHE A 167 -5.62 11.12 9.15
N LEU A 168 -5.45 10.45 7.99
CA LEU A 168 -4.34 9.53 7.75
C LEU A 168 -2.99 10.24 7.85
N GLU A 169 -2.86 11.43 7.26
CA GLU A 169 -1.66 12.27 7.40
C GLU A 169 -1.35 12.58 8.86
N LYS A 170 -2.35 13.05 9.62
CA LYS A 170 -2.19 13.33 11.05
C LYS A 170 -1.74 12.09 11.80
N LEU A 171 -2.42 10.96 11.61
CA LEU A 171 -2.15 9.71 12.32
C LEU A 171 -0.74 9.18 12.02
N VAL A 172 -0.36 9.14 10.74
CA VAL A 172 0.94 8.66 10.28
C VAL A 172 2.08 9.51 10.84
N ASN A 173 1.94 10.83 10.81
CA ASN A 173 2.96 11.76 11.31
C ASN A 173 3.07 11.75 12.85
N GLU A 174 1.94 11.80 13.56
CA GLU A 174 1.94 11.88 15.03
C GLU A 174 2.42 10.59 15.69
N TYR A 175 2.09 9.44 15.10
CA TYR A 175 2.42 8.13 15.65
C TYR A 175 3.59 7.44 14.93
N ARG A 176 4.21 8.12 13.96
CA ARG A 176 5.38 7.61 13.22
C ARG A 176 5.10 6.26 12.54
N LEU A 177 3.88 6.06 12.06
CA LEU A 177 3.50 4.86 11.31
C LEU A 177 4.03 4.94 9.88
N VAL A 178 3.98 3.83 9.16
CA VAL A 178 4.09 3.81 7.70
C VAL A 178 2.73 3.41 7.14
N LEU A 179 2.25 4.14 6.12
CA LEU A 179 0.98 3.85 5.46
C LEU A 179 1.22 3.38 4.03
N PHE A 180 0.69 2.21 3.70
CA PHE A 180 0.47 1.80 2.31
C PHE A 180 -1.02 1.88 1.99
N ALA A 181 -1.37 2.63 0.96
CA ALA A 181 -2.72 2.69 0.45
C ALA A 181 -2.75 2.30 -1.03
N THR A 182 -3.68 1.43 -1.42
CA THR A 182 -3.86 1.08 -2.83
C THR A 182 -4.88 1.99 -3.49
N THR A 183 -4.68 2.22 -4.78
CA THR A 183 -5.62 2.90 -5.65
C THR A 183 -5.75 2.15 -6.97
N GLN A 184 -6.94 2.17 -7.54
CA GLN A 184 -7.21 1.54 -8.82
C GLN A 184 -6.96 2.51 -9.99
N SER A 185 -6.64 1.96 -11.17
CA SER A 185 -6.55 2.73 -12.41
C SER A 185 -7.93 2.95 -13.02
N ILE A 186 -8.66 3.92 -12.46
CA ILE A 186 -10.05 4.23 -12.82
C ILE A 186 -10.11 5.16 -14.05
N MET A 187 -9.07 5.96 -14.28
CA MET A 187 -9.00 6.89 -15.39
C MET A 187 -8.01 6.39 -16.45
N GLN A 188 -8.52 5.72 -17.48
CA GLN A 188 -7.72 5.38 -18.66
C GLN A 188 -7.76 6.54 -19.67
N LYS A 189 -6.63 6.83 -20.29
CA LYS A 189 -6.59 7.71 -21.47
C LYS A 189 -7.18 6.91 -22.63
N THR A 190 -8.24 7.41 -23.27
CA THR A 190 -8.63 6.91 -24.60
C THR A 190 -7.47 7.21 -25.53
N THR A 191 -6.62 6.23 -25.80
CA THR A 191 -5.61 6.32 -26.85
C THR A 191 -6.35 6.41 -28.18
N ASN A 192 -6.57 7.63 -28.66
CA ASN A 192 -6.85 7.83 -30.07
C ASN A 192 -5.61 7.32 -30.81
N TRP A 193 -5.76 6.16 -31.47
CA TRP A 193 -4.79 5.63 -32.40
C TRP A 193 -4.64 6.62 -33.55
N THR A 194 -3.65 7.50 -33.46
CA THR A 194 -3.09 8.19 -34.63
C THR A 194 -1.71 7.60 -34.86
N GLU A 195 -1.62 6.73 -35.86
CA GLU A 195 -0.38 6.23 -36.43
C GLU A 195 0.51 7.42 -36.84
N GLY A 196 1.66 7.55 -36.20
CA GLY A 196 2.70 8.50 -36.55
C GLY A 196 4.08 7.90 -36.25
N PRO A 197 5.09 8.09 -37.10
CA PRO A 197 6.29 7.27 -37.10
C PRO A 197 7.15 7.53 -35.87
N SER A 198 7.57 6.42 -35.25
CA SER A 198 8.39 6.36 -34.04
C SER A 198 9.68 7.15 -34.17
N SER A 199 9.87 8.12 -33.28
CA SER A 199 11.19 8.70 -32.98
C SER A 199 11.61 8.26 -31.59
N ALA A 200 12.73 7.52 -31.55
CA ALA A 200 13.34 7.00 -30.34
C ALA A 200 13.87 8.14 -29.48
N LEU A 201 13.29 8.36 -28.29
CA LEU A 201 13.87 9.11 -27.18
C LEU A 201 13.11 8.74 -25.89
N ASN A 202 13.80 8.03 -24.98
CA ASN A 202 13.49 7.85 -23.55
C ASN A 202 12.01 7.94 -23.14
N HIS A 203 11.24 6.88 -23.37
CA HIS A 203 9.91 6.76 -22.77
C HIS A 203 10.01 6.39 -21.28
N PRO A 204 9.37 7.14 -20.37
CA PRO A 204 9.03 6.59 -19.06
C PRO A 204 8.23 5.31 -19.29
N SER A 205 8.49 4.26 -18.49
CA SER A 205 7.71 3.02 -18.46
C SER A 205 6.21 3.34 -18.65
N GLU A 206 5.53 2.71 -19.62
CA GLU A 206 4.15 3.04 -20.05
C GLU A 206 3.18 3.28 -18.88
N ALA A 207 3.37 2.56 -17.77
CA ALA A 207 2.58 2.72 -16.54
C ALA A 207 2.67 4.10 -15.84
N ASP A 208 3.80 4.84 -15.92
CA ASP A 208 3.93 6.21 -15.36
C ASP A 208 3.39 7.27 -16.34
N ALA A 209 3.49 7.02 -17.65
CA ALA A 209 3.03 7.95 -18.68
C ALA A 209 1.49 8.10 -18.73
N ASP A 210 0.77 7.07 -18.29
CA ASP A 210 -0.70 7.04 -18.29
C ASP A 210 -1.35 7.39 -16.94
N TYR A 211 -0.55 7.65 -15.90
CA TYR A 211 -1.11 8.03 -14.61
C TYR A 211 -1.77 9.42 -14.64
N ARG A 212 -3.06 9.46 -14.29
CA ARG A 212 -3.79 10.70 -14.03
C ARG A 212 -4.25 10.73 -12.59
N PRO A 213 -3.73 11.65 -11.75
CA PRO A 213 -4.18 11.75 -10.38
C PRO A 213 -5.64 12.20 -10.36
N TYR A 214 -6.51 11.35 -9.84
CA TYR A 214 -7.96 11.57 -9.79
C TYR A 214 -8.49 11.72 -8.35
N LEU A 215 -7.72 11.27 -7.36
CA LEU A 215 -8.03 11.49 -5.95
C LEU A 215 -7.84 12.96 -5.57
N CYS A 216 -8.47 13.37 -4.47
CA CYS A 216 -8.47 14.76 -4.02
C CYS A 216 -7.05 15.32 -3.80
N LYS A 217 -6.90 16.64 -3.93
CA LYS A 217 -5.59 17.32 -3.76
C LYS A 217 -4.94 17.06 -2.40
N ALA A 218 -5.73 16.90 -1.34
CA ALA A 218 -5.23 16.60 -0.02
C ALA A 218 -4.45 15.27 -0.01
N TRP A 219 -4.95 14.23 -0.68
CA TRP A 219 -4.22 12.97 -0.82
C TRP A 219 -2.94 13.13 -1.62
N GLN A 220 -3.01 13.83 -2.76
CA GLN A 220 -1.85 14.01 -3.65
C GLN A 220 -0.67 14.71 -2.96
N GLN A 221 -0.95 15.59 -2.00
CA GLN A 221 0.07 16.36 -1.26
C GLN A 221 0.77 15.56 -0.17
N VAL A 222 0.11 14.54 0.39
CA VAL A 222 0.62 13.79 1.55
C VAL A 222 1.37 12.53 1.15
N VAL A 223 1.10 11.99 -0.05
CA VAL A 223 1.84 10.87 -0.62
C VAL A 223 3.30 11.28 -0.82
N ARG A 224 4.22 10.45 -0.33
CA ARG A 224 5.67 10.64 -0.51
C ARG A 224 6.21 9.79 -1.65
N HIS A 225 5.76 8.54 -1.73
CA HIS A 225 6.12 7.61 -2.79
C HIS A 225 4.88 7.13 -3.53
N ARG A 226 4.93 7.15 -4.85
CA ARG A 226 3.94 6.48 -5.69
C ARG A 226 4.60 5.33 -6.41
N ILE A 227 4.03 4.13 -6.27
CA ILE A 227 4.57 2.90 -6.83
C ILE A 227 3.57 2.37 -7.84
N PHE A 228 3.99 2.34 -9.10
CA PHE A 228 3.17 1.93 -10.23
C PHE A 228 3.38 0.46 -10.54
N PHE A 229 2.33 -0.34 -10.49
CA PHE A 229 2.35 -1.79 -10.75
C PHE A 229 1.82 -2.09 -12.16
N SER A 230 2.53 -2.95 -12.88
CA SER A 230 2.12 -3.47 -14.19
C SER A 230 2.46 -4.96 -14.32
N LYS A 231 1.71 -5.65 -15.17
CA LYS A 231 1.98 -7.04 -15.58
C LYS A 231 2.76 -7.01 -16.90
N GLN A 232 3.83 -7.79 -17.02
CA GLN A 232 4.59 -7.88 -18.27
C GLN A 232 3.92 -8.90 -19.20
N GLU A 233 3.71 -8.52 -20.46
CA GLU A 233 3.07 -9.35 -21.49
C GLU A 233 4.09 -10.13 -22.34
N ASP A 234 5.20 -10.59 -21.74
CA ASP A 234 6.18 -11.38 -22.48
C ASP A 234 5.72 -12.84 -22.64
N PHE A 235 5.66 -13.31 -23.89
CA PHE A 235 5.14 -14.61 -24.32
C PHE A 235 5.84 -15.86 -23.74
N LYS A 236 6.92 -15.71 -22.95
CA LYS A 236 7.72 -16.83 -22.43
C LYS A 236 7.59 -17.05 -20.92
N THR A 237 7.15 -16.06 -20.14
CA THR A 237 7.02 -16.16 -18.68
C THR A 237 5.79 -15.39 -18.21
N SER A 238 4.64 -16.06 -18.13
CA SER A 238 3.32 -15.47 -17.85
C SER A 238 3.14 -14.84 -16.45
N ASN A 239 4.16 -14.92 -15.59
CA ASN A 239 4.05 -14.60 -14.15
C ASN A 239 5.00 -13.48 -13.70
N GLN A 240 5.53 -12.68 -14.62
CA GLN A 240 6.43 -11.58 -14.28
C GLN A 240 5.68 -10.24 -14.20
N PHE A 241 5.95 -9.49 -13.15
CA PHE A 241 5.38 -8.20 -12.86
C PHE A 241 6.50 -7.16 -12.80
N SER A 242 6.14 -5.90 -12.94
CA SER A 242 7.08 -4.82 -12.70
C SER A 242 6.44 -3.75 -11.83
N LEU A 243 7.29 -3.10 -11.03
CA LEU A 243 6.92 -1.90 -10.32
C LEU A 243 7.87 -0.77 -10.63
N VAL A 244 7.34 0.45 -10.67
CA VAL A 244 8.12 1.68 -10.78
C VAL A 244 7.83 2.54 -9.56
N SER A 245 8.81 2.66 -8.67
CA SER A 245 8.75 3.54 -7.50
C SER A 245 9.19 4.95 -7.89
N ARG A 246 8.35 5.93 -7.58
CA ARG A 246 8.60 7.36 -7.79
C ARG A 246 8.56 8.09 -6.46
N HIS A 247 9.67 8.70 -6.07
CA HIS A 247 9.70 9.60 -4.92
C HIS A 247 9.28 11.02 -5.36
N LEU A 248 8.20 11.55 -4.80
CA LEU A 248 7.56 12.76 -5.32
C LEU A 248 8.34 14.06 -5.05
N LYS A 249 9.24 14.08 -4.05
CA LYS A 249 10.07 15.27 -3.75
C LYS A 249 11.33 15.36 -4.59
N SER A 250 12.09 14.26 -4.69
CA SER A 250 13.32 14.21 -5.51
C SER A 250 13.04 13.93 -6.99
N ASN A 251 11.83 13.46 -7.29
CA ASN A 251 11.45 12.94 -8.61
C ASN A 251 12.34 11.78 -9.09
N SER A 252 12.97 11.05 -8.17
CA SER A 252 13.76 9.86 -8.50
C SER A 252 12.85 8.68 -8.83
N LEU A 253 13.23 7.93 -9.85
CA LEU A 253 12.52 6.76 -10.33
C LEU A 253 13.39 5.52 -10.17
N LYS A 254 12.78 4.43 -9.71
CA LYS A 254 13.41 3.10 -9.67
C LYS A 254 12.44 2.08 -10.22
N LYS A 255 12.92 1.23 -11.11
CA LYS A 255 12.15 0.12 -11.67
C LYS A 255 12.68 -1.19 -11.11
N HIS A 256 11.75 -2.02 -10.65
CA HIS A 256 12.02 -3.37 -10.19
C HIS A 256 11.10 -4.35 -10.90
N ILE A 257 11.58 -5.58 -11.00
CA ILE A 257 10.86 -6.70 -11.56
C ILE A 257 10.67 -7.71 -10.44
N PHE A 258 9.50 -8.33 -10.40
CA PHE A 258 9.20 -9.33 -9.39
C PHE A 258 8.29 -10.42 -9.94
N ILE A 259 8.29 -11.56 -9.25
CA ILE A 259 7.38 -12.67 -9.47
C ILE A 259 6.55 -12.90 -8.21
N ILE A 260 5.41 -13.57 -8.38
CA ILE A 260 4.51 -13.94 -7.29
C ILE A 260 4.59 -15.47 -7.15
N GLY A 261 5.17 -15.93 -6.04
CA GLY A 261 5.33 -17.34 -5.70
C GLY A 261 4.53 -17.73 -4.45
N GLU A 262 4.66 -18.98 -4.01
CA GLU A 262 3.98 -19.48 -2.81
C GLU A 262 4.45 -18.76 -1.54
N SER A 263 5.74 -18.42 -1.50
CA SER A 263 6.40 -17.62 -0.46
C SER A 263 6.05 -16.12 -0.52
N GLY A 264 5.20 -15.65 -1.44
CA GLY A 264 4.87 -14.23 -1.64
C GLY A 264 5.64 -13.60 -2.80
N ILE A 265 6.12 -12.36 -2.62
CA ILE A 265 6.85 -11.63 -3.67
C ILE A 265 8.34 -11.99 -3.64
N GLU A 266 8.90 -12.26 -4.82
CA GLU A 266 10.34 -12.43 -5.05
C GLU A 266 10.81 -11.44 -6.12
N PHE A 267 11.74 -10.56 -5.75
CA PHE A 267 12.35 -9.60 -6.68
C PHE A 267 13.44 -10.29 -7.54
N CYS A 268 13.47 -9.94 -8.82
CA CYS A 268 14.42 -10.49 -9.81
C CYS A 268 15.69 -9.65 -9.94
#